data_AF-A0A1H7V2Q9-F1
#
_entry.id   AF-A0A1H7V2Q9-F1
#
_cell.length_a   1.000
_cell.length_b   1.000
_cell.length_c   1.000
_cell.angle_alpha   90.00
_cell.angle_beta   90.00
_cell.angle_gamma   90.00
#
_symmetry.space_group_name_H-M   'P 1'
#
loop_
_entity.id
_entity.type
_entity.pdbx_description
1 polymer ?
#
loop_
_entity_poly.entity_id
_entity_poly.type
_entity_poly.pdbx_seq_one_letter_code
_entity_poly.pdbx_strand_id
1 'polypeptide(L)'
;MTALGDWSTHDNKKYIGKLDRIYVSMTEDYEVEYFIDKYLEDHAYTVNNKNRDVISSALESYPGKAPFKRDDLVAFLDRRITRKS
;
A
#
# COMPACT_ATOMS: atom_id res chain seq x y z
N MET A 1 12.62 14.09 -12.78
CA MET A 1 12.84 13.02 -11.80
C MET A 1 11.60 12.98 -10.92
N THR A 2 10.71 12.02 -11.14
CA THR A 2 9.46 11.91 -10.37
C THR A 2 9.83 11.34 -9.00
N ALA A 3 9.69 12.14 -7.95
CA ALA A 3 9.93 11.68 -6.59
C ALA A 3 8.93 10.57 -6.27
N LEU A 4 9.43 9.40 -5.87
CA LEU A 4 8.62 8.39 -5.21
C LEU A 4 7.97 9.06 -3.99
N GLY A 5 6.64 9.14 -3.96
CA GLY A 5 5.91 9.70 -2.81
C GLY A 5 5.48 11.16 -2.88
N ASP A 6 5.44 11.79 -4.05
CA ASP A 6 4.82 13.12 -4.14
C ASP A 6 3.29 12.99 -4.07
N TRP A 7 2.71 12.92 -2.86
CA TRP A 7 1.25 12.83 -2.62
C TRP A 7 0.56 14.21 -2.51
N SER A 8 1.16 15.29 -3.04
CA SER A 8 0.60 16.63 -2.88
C SER A 8 -0.75 16.82 -3.60
N THR A 9 -1.80 16.99 -2.79
CA THR A 9 -3.04 17.77 -3.00
C THR A 9 -3.92 17.52 -4.22
N HIS A 10 -3.83 16.37 -4.89
CA HIS A 10 -4.79 15.99 -5.93
C HIS A 10 -5.27 14.55 -5.68
N ASP A 11 -6.59 14.36 -5.58
CA ASP A 11 -7.31 13.08 -5.44
C ASP A 11 -7.05 12.02 -6.53
N ASN A 12 -6.11 12.25 -7.45
CA ASN A 12 -5.86 11.41 -8.64
C ASN A 12 -4.38 11.07 -8.87
N LYS A 13 -3.55 11.10 -7.81
CA LYS A 13 -2.24 10.45 -7.94
C LYS A 13 -2.49 8.94 -7.97
N LYS A 14 -1.62 8.23 -8.70
CA LYS A 14 -1.63 6.78 -8.87
C LYS A 14 -0.37 6.23 -8.24
N TYR A 15 -0.45 5.09 -7.58
CA TYR A 15 0.73 4.38 -7.11
C TYR A 15 1.70 4.14 -8.27
N ILE A 16 2.95 4.57 -8.13
CA ILE A 16 4.01 4.34 -9.11
C ILE A 16 5.00 3.35 -8.50
N GLY A 17 4.88 2.07 -8.88
CA GLY A 17 5.73 1.00 -8.37
C GLY A 17 5.51 -0.32 -9.08
N LYS A 18 6.04 -1.41 -8.53
CA LYS A 18 5.99 -2.75 -9.15
C LYS A 18 4.64 -3.47 -8.99
N LEU A 19 3.80 -3.02 -8.05
CA LEU A 19 2.44 -3.53 -7.87
C LEU A 19 1.51 -2.79 -8.84
N ASP A 20 0.85 -3.54 -9.73
CA ASP A 20 -0.20 -3.01 -10.62
C ASP A 20 -1.58 -3.14 -9.98
N ARG A 21 -1.88 -4.30 -9.38
CA ARG A 21 -3.18 -4.65 -8.77
C ARG A 21 -3.02 -5.57 -7.58
N ILE A 22 -3.96 -5.46 -6.64
CA ILE A 22 -4.00 -6.29 -5.43
C ILE A 22 -5.28 -7.13 -5.43
N TYR A 23 -5.13 -8.45 -5.52
CA TYR A 23 -6.24 -9.38 -5.59
C TYR A 23 -6.81 -9.63 -4.19
N VAL A 24 -8.11 -9.33 -4.03
CA VAL A 24 -8.87 -9.60 -2.80
C VAL A 24 -9.57 -10.94 -2.92
N SER A 25 -10.12 -11.22 -4.10
CA SER A 25 -10.74 -12.49 -4.46
C SER A 25 -10.36 -12.89 -5.89
N MET A 26 -10.98 -13.96 -6.41
CA MET A 26 -10.77 -14.36 -7.82
C MET A 26 -11.36 -13.36 -8.82
N THR A 27 -12.32 -12.54 -8.39
CA THR A 27 -13.08 -11.61 -9.25
C THR A 27 -12.95 -10.16 -8.82
N GLU A 28 -12.29 -9.89 -7.70
CA GLU A 28 -12.16 -8.55 -7.13
C GLU A 28 -10.69 -8.21 -6.90
N ASP A 29 -10.28 -7.07 -7.46
CA ASP A 29 -9.01 -6.44 -7.24
C ASP A 29 -9.19 -5.01 -6.69
N TYR A 30 -8.22 -4.61 -5.87
CA TYR A 30 -8.07 -3.24 -5.40
C TYR A 30 -6.97 -2.55 -6.17
N GLU A 31 -7.21 -1.27 -6.46
CA GLU A 31 -6.13 -0.34 -6.78
C GLU A 31 -5.20 -0.24 -5.57
N VAL A 32 -3.89 -0.11 -5.83
CA VAL A 32 -2.87 -0.13 -4.78
C VAL A 32 -3.07 0.99 -3.76
N GLU A 33 -3.55 2.15 -4.21
CA GLU A 33 -3.79 3.31 -3.33
C GLU A 33 -4.97 3.10 -2.40
N TYR A 34 -6.07 2.55 -2.94
CA TYR A 34 -7.20 2.15 -2.14
C TYR A 34 -6.79 1.15 -1.07
N PHE A 35 -5.95 0.17 -1.43
CA PHE A 35 -5.40 -0.78 -0.46
C PHE A 35 -4.54 -0.09 0.62
N ILE A 36 -3.67 0.86 0.25
CA ILE A 36 -2.81 1.58 1.21
C ILE A 36 -3.67 2.35 2.21
N ASP A 37 -4.64 3.11 1.72
CA ASP A 37 -5.54 3.88 2.58
C ASP A 37 -6.35 2.97 3.49
N LYS A 38 -6.89 1.89 2.92
CA LYS A 38 -7.66 0.91 3.68
C LYS A 38 -6.83 0.23 4.75
N TYR A 39 -5.57 -0.11 4.46
CA TYR A 39 -4.64 -0.66 5.44
C TYR A 39 -4.39 0.33 6.59
N LEU A 40 -4.18 1.61 6.28
CA LEU A 40 -3.96 2.64 7.31
C LEU A 40 -5.20 2.80 8.20
N GLU A 41 -6.39 2.85 7.61
CA GLU A 41 -7.66 2.94 8.35
C GLU A 41 -7.89 1.71 9.24
N ASP A 42 -7.74 0.50 8.69
CA ASP A 42 -7.97 -0.76 9.40
C ASP A 42 -7.01 -0.93 10.60
N HIS A 43 -5.83 -0.30 10.56
CA HIS A 43 -4.83 -0.31 11.63
C HIS A 43 -4.84 0.96 12.50
N ALA A 44 -5.85 1.81 12.36
CA ALA A 44 -6.00 3.08 13.09
C ALA A 44 -4.79 4.04 12.95
N TYR A 45 -4.13 4.03 11.79
CA TYR A 45 -3.15 5.03 11.40
C TYR A 45 -3.85 6.21 10.71
N THR A 46 -3.30 7.40 10.87
CA THR A 46 -3.78 8.57 10.12
C THR A 46 -3.50 8.39 8.63
N VAL A 47 -4.53 8.53 7.80
CA VAL A 47 -4.38 8.57 6.34
C VAL A 47 -3.75 9.91 5.96
N ASN A 48 -2.43 9.89 5.77
CA ASN A 48 -1.65 11.04 5.34
C ASN A 48 -0.50 10.59 4.45
N ASN A 49 0.07 11.55 3.71
CA ASN A 49 1.12 11.31 2.73
C ASN A 49 2.34 10.60 3.32
N LYS A 50 2.77 11.02 4.52
CA LYS A 50 3.91 10.40 5.21
C LYS A 50 3.68 8.92 5.50
N ASN A 51 2.49 8.55 5.95
CA ASN A 51 2.15 7.17 6.23
C ASN A 51 1.98 6.37 4.93
N ARG A 52 1.34 6.96 3.92
CA ARG A 52 1.23 6.36 2.58
C ARG A 52 2.60 6.06 1.98
N ASP A 53 3.57 6.97 2.13
CA ASP A 53 4.97 6.77 1.71
C ASP A 53 5.66 5.61 2.41
N VAL A 54 5.39 5.43 3.71
CA VAL A 54 5.92 4.31 4.47
C VAL A 54 5.35 2.99 3.94
N ILE A 55 4.03 2.93 3.70
CA ILE A 55 3.39 1.71 3.17
C ILE A 55 3.86 1.44 1.74
N SER A 56 3.86 2.43 0.86
CA SER A 56 4.28 2.26 -0.54
C SER A 56 5.73 1.78 -0.64
N SER A 57 6.64 2.38 0.14
CA SER A 57 8.03 1.96 0.21
C SER A 57 8.20 0.54 0.75
N ALA A 58 7.36 0.14 1.71
CA ALA A 58 7.34 -1.23 2.22
C ALA A 58 6.86 -2.21 1.13
N LEU A 59 5.79 -1.89 0.41
CA LEU A 59 5.25 -2.71 -0.69
C LEU A 59 6.27 -2.89 -1.82
N GLU A 60 7.04 -1.86 -2.17
CA GLU A 60 8.14 -1.97 -3.14
C GLU A 60 9.24 -2.94 -2.67
N SER A 61 9.38 -3.16 -1.37
CA SER A 61 10.31 -4.14 -0.79
C SER A 61 9.71 -5.56 -0.67
N TYR A 62 8.45 -5.78 -1.03
CA TYR A 62 7.79 -7.07 -0.90
C TYR A 62 8.44 -8.14 -1.82
N PRO A 63 8.97 -9.26 -1.30
CA PRO A 63 9.71 -10.22 -2.13
C PRO A 63 8.82 -11.14 -2.98
N GLY A 64 7.50 -11.14 -2.75
CA GLY A 64 6.56 -11.97 -3.50
C GLY A 64 6.39 -11.54 -4.96
N LYS A 65 5.71 -12.39 -5.74
CA LYS A 65 5.44 -12.18 -7.16
C LYS A 65 3.93 -12.11 -7.39
N ALA A 66 3.53 -11.53 -8.53
CA ALA A 66 2.13 -11.53 -8.95
C ALA A 66 1.56 -12.97 -9.07
N PRO A 67 0.27 -13.19 -8.77
CA PRO A 67 -0.71 -12.20 -8.33
C PRO A 67 -0.48 -11.77 -6.87
N PHE A 68 -0.46 -10.46 -6.63
CA PHE A 68 -0.28 -9.91 -5.28
C PHE A 68 -1.60 -10.01 -4.52
N LYS A 69 -1.69 -10.90 -3.54
CA LYS A 69 -2.91 -11.07 -2.74
C LYS A 69 -2.95 -10.08 -1.59
N ARG A 70 -4.14 -9.54 -1.29
CA ARG A 70 -4.37 -8.63 -0.16
C ARG A 70 -3.81 -9.21 1.13
N ASP A 71 -4.18 -10.44 1.47
CA ASP A 71 -3.81 -11.06 2.76
C ASP A 71 -2.29 -11.24 2.91
N ASP A 72 -1.59 -11.57 1.82
CA ASP A 72 -0.13 -11.71 1.84
C ASP A 72 0.57 -10.36 2.05
N LEU A 73 0.04 -9.30 1.46
CA LEU A 73 0.55 -7.93 1.63
C LEU A 73 0.26 -7.41 3.03
N VAL A 74 -0.94 -7.62 3.57
CA VAL A 74 -1.29 -7.26 4.95
C VAL A 74 -0.36 -7.96 5.92
N ALA A 75 -0.23 -9.29 5.83
CA ALA A 75 0.64 -10.05 6.73
C ALA A 75 2.12 -9.62 6.63
N PHE A 76 2.58 -9.21 5.45
CA PHE A 76 3.91 -8.65 5.28
C PHE A 76 4.06 -7.28 5.94
N LEU A 77 3.07 -6.39 5.75
CA LEU A 77 3.08 -5.06 6.34
C LEU A 77 2.98 -5.13 7.86
N ASP A 78 2.13 -5.99 8.43
CA ASP A 78 1.97 -6.16 9.88
C ASP A 78 3.28 -6.60 10.55
N ARG A 79 4.04 -7.49 9.89
CA ARG A 79 5.35 -7.94 10.37
C ARG A 79 6.40 -6.83 10.33
N ARG A 80 6.31 -5.93 9.36
CA ARG A 80 7.32 -4.89 9.10
C ARG A 80 7.01 -3.61 9.88
N ILE A 81 5.75 -3.24 9.95
CA ILE A 81 5.22 -2.04 10.58
C ILE A 81 4.60 -2.48 11.90
N THR A 82 5.47 -2.91 12.82
CA THR A 82 5.02 -3.20 14.19
C THR A 82 4.55 -1.90 14.83
N ARG A 83 3.33 -1.91 15.35
CA ARG A 83 2.77 -0.80 16.14
C ARG A 83 3.73 -0.55 17.31
N LYS A 84 4.55 0.49 17.22
CA LYS A 84 5.25 1.00 18.41
C LYS A 84 4.15 1.51 19.35
N SER A 85 3.82 0.66 20.32
CA SER A 85 3.02 1.04 21.49
C SER A 85 3.80 2.02 22.34
#